data_AF-A0A534Y589-F1
#
_entry.id   AF-A0A534Y589-F1
#
_cell.length_a   1.000
_cell.length_b   1.000
_cell.length_c   1.000
_cell.angle_alpha   90.00
_cell.angle_beta   90.00
_cell.angle_gamma   90.00
#
_symmetry.space_group_name_H-M   'P 1'
#
loop_
_entity.id
_entity.type
_entity.pdbx_description
1 polymer ?
#
loop_
_entity_poly.entity_id
_entity_poly.type
_entity_poly.pdbx_seq_one_letter_code
_entity_poly.pdbx_strand_id
1 'polypeptide(L)'
;MASELSGLGMGRTELSVRFGAPLAGVPAGAEMLGARGLESAEILLSPNPGEELRPLTRIASGGELSRVLLAVKRILAEADDVDTYLFDEVDAGIGGATADAVGRALWSVARARQVVCITHLPQIAVFADRHQLVDKEVAKGRTHSTVRAVEGDARVRELARLLGGQASQVALEHARELLEQAQRPQRRGRKPADGTKAAERN
;
A
#
# COMPACT_ATOMS: atom_id res chain seq x y z
N MET A 1 2.55 11.90 6.78
CA MET A 1 3.17 11.26 5.61
C MET A 1 4.41 10.43 5.95
N ALA A 2 5.48 11.01 6.52
CA ALA A 2 6.71 10.25 6.83
C ALA A 2 6.49 8.97 7.67
N SER A 3 5.66 9.05 8.71
CA SER A 3 5.29 7.86 9.52
C SER A 3 4.52 6.80 8.73
N GLU A 4 3.71 7.19 7.75
CA GLU A 4 2.96 6.27 6.90
C GLU A 4 3.92 5.54 5.95
N LEU A 5 4.77 6.29 5.25
CA LEU A 5 5.79 5.73 4.36
C LEU A 5 6.76 4.80 5.09
N SER A 6 7.21 5.17 6.29
CA SER A 6 8.06 4.32 7.11
C SER A 6 7.41 2.97 7.42
N GLY A 7 6.11 2.96 7.74
CA GLY A 7 5.35 1.73 7.97
C GLY A 7 5.21 0.83 6.75
N LEU A 8 5.37 1.37 5.54
CA LEU A 8 5.30 0.62 4.27
C LEU A 8 6.69 0.26 3.72
N GLY A 9 7.73 0.26 4.55
CA GLY A 9 9.10 -0.04 4.14
C GLY A 9 9.78 1.07 3.35
N MET A 10 9.21 2.28 3.35
CA MET A 10 9.70 3.47 2.64
C MET A 10 10.25 4.51 3.63
N GLY A 11 10.90 4.06 4.71
CA GLY A 11 11.36 4.94 5.80
C GLY A 11 12.50 5.89 5.42
N ARG A 12 13.13 5.68 4.27
CA ARG A 12 14.18 6.55 3.73
C ARG A 12 13.68 7.49 2.64
N THR A 13 12.40 7.41 2.31
CA THR A 13 11.80 8.18 1.24
C THR A 13 11.49 9.60 1.70
N GLU A 14 11.96 10.57 0.92
CA GLU A 14 11.63 11.97 1.10
C GLU A 14 10.50 12.37 0.14
N LEU A 15 9.57 13.19 0.63
CA LEU A 15 8.48 13.75 -0.16
C LEU A 15 8.46 15.25 0.04
N SER A 16 8.43 15.99 -1.07
CA SER A 16 8.44 17.45 -1.08
C SER A 16 7.39 17.96 -2.08
N VAL A 17 6.97 19.21 -1.91
CA VAL A 17 6.05 19.89 -2.83
C VAL A 17 6.77 21.11 -3.38
N ARG A 18 6.85 21.19 -4.70
CA ARG A 18 7.39 22.36 -5.40
C ARG A 18 6.24 23.19 -5.96
N PHE A 19 6.28 24.49 -5.70
CA PHE A 19 5.40 25.46 -6.32
C PHE A 19 6.12 26.12 -7.49
N GLY A 20 5.39 26.42 -8.56
CA GLY A 20 5.92 27.09 -9.73
C GLY A 20 4.83 27.69 -10.59
N ALA A 21 5.21 28.33 -11.70
CA ALA A 21 4.23 28.89 -12.63
C ALA A 21 3.28 27.80 -13.16
N PRO A 22 2.03 28.16 -13.54
CA PRO A 22 1.09 27.21 -14.10
C PRO A 22 1.59 26.64 -15.43
N LEU A 23 1.28 25.37 -15.71
CA LEU A 23 1.67 24.71 -16.96
C LEU A 23 1.00 25.32 -18.20
N ALA A 24 -0.15 25.97 -18.00
CA ALA A 24 -0.91 26.67 -19.02
C ALA A 24 -1.74 27.78 -18.37
N GLY A 25 -1.96 28.87 -19.11
CA GLY A 25 -2.73 30.01 -18.64
C GLY A 25 -2.71 31.18 -19.61
N VAL A 26 -3.29 32.29 -19.17
CA VAL A 26 -3.25 33.57 -19.88
C VAL A 26 -2.25 34.52 -19.21
N PRO A 27 -1.58 35.42 -19.95
CA PRO A 27 -0.73 36.43 -19.35
C PRO A 27 -1.53 37.35 -18.40
N ALA A 28 -0.98 37.59 -17.21
CA ALA A 28 -1.51 38.50 -16.21
C ALA A 28 -0.38 39.41 -15.71
N GLY A 29 -0.08 40.46 -16.49
CA GLY A 29 1.10 41.30 -16.24
C GLY A 29 2.39 40.54 -16.54
N ALA A 30 3.29 40.45 -15.56
CA ALA A 30 4.55 39.69 -15.66
C ALA A 30 4.38 38.19 -15.33
N GLU A 31 3.20 37.78 -14.87
CA GLU A 31 2.91 36.41 -14.45
C GLU A 31 1.95 35.70 -15.43
N MET A 32 1.73 34.41 -15.20
CA MET A 32 0.77 33.59 -15.95
C MET A 32 -0.35 33.15 -15.02
N LEU A 33 -1.59 33.47 -15.38
CA LEU A 33 -2.79 33.06 -14.66
C LEU A 33 -3.35 31.78 -15.28
N GLY A 34 -3.20 30.67 -14.57
CA GLY A 34 -3.79 29.39 -14.93
C GLY A 34 -5.23 29.23 -14.42
N ALA A 35 -5.93 28.21 -14.91
CA ALA A 35 -7.31 27.92 -14.51
C ALA A 35 -7.48 27.62 -13.00
N ARG A 36 -6.39 27.36 -12.27
CA ARG A 36 -6.36 27.09 -10.83
C ARG A 36 -5.65 28.17 -10.02
N GLY A 37 -5.27 29.29 -10.64
CA GLY A 37 -4.56 30.39 -10.00
C GLY A 37 -3.18 30.68 -10.60
N LEU A 38 -2.37 31.43 -9.86
CA LEU A 38 -1.06 31.93 -10.28
C LEU A 38 0.07 30.90 -10.12
N GLU A 39 -0.20 29.80 -9.42
CA GLU A 39 0.80 28.76 -9.16
C GLU A 39 0.25 27.37 -9.48
N SER A 40 1.17 26.45 -9.75
CA SER A 40 0.95 25.02 -9.77
C SER A 40 1.81 24.36 -8.69
N ALA A 41 1.31 23.25 -8.14
CA ALA A 41 2.02 22.44 -7.15
C ALA A 41 2.36 21.07 -7.76
N GLU A 42 3.60 20.63 -7.58
CA GLU A 42 4.09 19.32 -8.03
C GLU A 42 4.66 18.54 -6.85
N ILE A 43 4.22 17.29 -6.70
CA ILE A 43 4.75 16.38 -5.68
C ILE A 43 6.04 15.76 -6.20
N LEU A 44 7.11 15.97 -5.44
CA LEU A 44 8.42 15.40 -5.68
C LEU A 44 8.70 14.27 -4.69
N LEU A 45 9.38 13.23 -5.15
CA LEU A 45 9.78 12.08 -4.36
C LEU A 45 11.30 11.90 -4.43
N SER A 46 11.91 11.32 -3.41
CA SER A 46 13.25 10.73 -3.49
C SER A 46 13.19 9.41 -2.70
N PRO A 47 13.26 8.23 -3.34
CA PRO A 47 13.06 6.95 -2.66
C PRO A 47 14.19 6.64 -1.67
N ASN A 48 15.42 7.05 -2.02
CA ASN A 48 16.64 6.74 -1.31
C ASN A 48 17.43 7.99 -0.93
N PRO A 49 18.17 7.96 0.20
CA PRO A 49 19.02 9.08 0.59
C PRO A 49 20.12 9.31 -0.43
N GLY A 50 20.31 10.58 -0.82
CA GLY A 50 21.32 10.97 -1.81
C GLY A 50 20.83 10.94 -3.26
N GLU A 51 19.61 10.44 -3.52
CA GLU A 51 18.96 10.63 -4.82
C GLU A 51 18.26 12.00 -4.91
N GLU A 52 18.25 12.54 -6.13
CA GLU A 52 17.60 13.82 -6.43
C GLU A 52 16.07 13.72 -6.28
N LEU A 53 15.46 14.77 -5.70
CA LEU A 53 14.01 14.95 -5.75
C LEU A 53 13.56 15.22 -7.20
N ARG A 54 12.65 14.40 -7.70
CA ARG A 54 12.05 14.55 -9.04
C ARG A 54 10.54 14.26 -8.98
N PRO A 55 9.80 14.58 -10.04
CA PRO A 55 8.36 14.35 -10.09
C PRO A 55 7.99 12.89 -9.84
N LEU A 56 6.89 12.67 -9.12
CA LEU A 56 6.37 11.32 -8.84
C LEU A 56 6.24 10.44 -10.09
N THR A 57 5.88 11.06 -11.23
CA THR A 57 5.74 10.40 -12.54
C THR A 57 7.06 9.90 -13.14
N ARG A 58 8.22 10.32 -12.62
CA ARG A 58 9.55 10.06 -13.20
C ARG A 58 10.47 9.22 -12.32
N ILE A 59 10.04 8.83 -11.12
CA ILE A 59 10.96 8.30 -10.11
C ILE A 59 10.74 6.85 -9.74
N ALA A 60 9.50 6.43 -9.63
CA ALA A 60 9.21 5.24 -8.85
C ALA A 60 9.16 4.00 -9.75
N SER A 61 9.69 2.89 -9.23
CA SER A 61 9.20 1.56 -9.63
C SER A 61 7.69 1.48 -9.39
N GLY A 62 6.97 0.64 -10.14
CA GLY A 62 5.52 0.47 -9.98
C GLY A 62 5.10 0.25 -8.52
N GLY A 63 5.83 -0.60 -7.80
CA GLY A 63 5.54 -0.87 -6.39
C GLY A 63 5.82 0.27 -5.41
N GLU A 64 6.87 1.06 -5.62
CA GLU A 64 7.13 2.24 -4.77
C GLU A 64 6.03 3.28 -4.94
N LEU A 65 5.59 3.52 -6.18
CA LEU A 65 4.48 4.41 -6.46
C LEU A 65 3.19 3.91 -5.80
N SER A 66 2.88 2.62 -5.96
CA SER A 66 1.72 1.99 -5.33
C SER A 66 1.73 2.13 -3.81
N ARG A 67 2.90 2.00 -3.16
CA ARG A 67 3.03 2.19 -1.70
C ARG A 67 2.90 3.67 -1.28
N VAL A 68 3.46 4.61 -2.04
CA VAL A 68 3.26 6.06 -1.78
C VAL A 68 1.78 6.40 -1.90
N LEU A 69 1.11 5.93 -2.96
CA LEU A 69 -0.32 6.13 -3.15
C LEU A 69 -1.13 5.48 -2.03
N LEU A 70 -0.77 4.28 -1.58
CA LEU A 70 -1.42 3.64 -0.43
C LEU A 70 -1.30 4.50 0.83
N ALA A 71 -0.13 5.07 1.12
CA ALA A 71 0.06 5.98 2.24
C ALA A 71 -0.82 7.23 2.11
N VAL A 72 -0.89 7.84 0.92
CA VAL A 72 -1.77 8.99 0.65
C VAL A 72 -3.25 8.62 0.85
N LYS A 73 -3.70 7.51 0.26
CA LYS A 73 -5.10 7.05 0.36
C LYS A 73 -5.50 6.68 1.78
N ARG A 74 -4.55 6.19 2.59
CA ARG A 74 -4.79 5.94 4.02
C ARG A 74 -4.97 7.23 4.81
N ILE A 75 -4.22 8.29 4.50
CA ILE A 75 -4.38 9.61 5.13
C ILE A 75 -5.68 10.27 4.69
N LEU A 76 -6.02 10.16 3.40
CA LEU A 76 -7.19 10.81 2.80
C LEU A 76 -8.47 9.95 2.83
N ALA A 77 -8.48 8.83 3.57
CA ALA A 77 -9.55 7.83 3.49
C ALA A 77 -10.97 8.40 3.77
N GLU A 78 -11.07 9.48 4.54
CA GLU A 78 -12.34 10.16 4.85
C GLU A 78 -12.70 11.30 3.89
N ALA A 79 -11.72 11.84 3.15
CA ALA A 79 -11.87 13.04 2.31
C ALA A 79 -11.84 12.75 0.79
N ASP A 80 -11.58 11.51 0.40
CA ASP A 80 -11.53 11.10 -1.00
C ASP A 80 -12.94 10.76 -1.52
N ASP A 81 -13.30 11.05 -2.76
CA ASP A 81 -14.64 10.70 -3.29
C ASP A 81 -14.65 9.38 -4.10
N VAL A 82 -13.51 8.69 -4.19
CA VAL A 82 -13.37 7.48 -5.01
C VAL A 82 -13.79 6.20 -4.29
N ASP A 83 -14.84 5.52 -4.75
CA ASP A 83 -15.38 4.31 -4.07
C ASP A 83 -14.46 3.07 -4.11
N THR A 84 -13.66 2.93 -5.17
CA THR A 84 -12.87 1.71 -5.43
C THR A 84 -11.42 2.04 -5.79
N TYR A 85 -10.48 1.36 -5.15
CA TYR A 85 -9.06 1.39 -5.48
C TYR A 85 -8.57 0.06 -6.04
N LEU A 86 -7.75 0.15 -7.08
CA LEU A 86 -6.99 -0.97 -7.63
C LEU A 86 -5.51 -0.74 -7.32
N PHE A 87 -4.91 -1.63 -6.54
CA PHE A 87 -3.48 -1.66 -6.27
C PHE A 87 -2.86 -2.84 -7.01
N ASP A 88 -1.89 -2.53 -7.86
CA ASP A 88 -1.04 -3.50 -8.53
C ASP A 88 0.41 -3.31 -8.07
N GLU A 89 1.16 -4.40 -8.00
CA GLU A 89 2.57 -4.44 -7.59
C GLU A 89 2.91 -3.76 -6.24
N VAL A 90 1.93 -3.53 -5.36
CA VAL A 90 2.20 -2.94 -4.04
C VAL A 90 3.16 -3.80 -3.19
N ASP A 91 3.25 -5.08 -3.55
CA ASP A 91 4.11 -6.11 -2.99
C ASP A 91 5.49 -6.24 -3.68
N ALA A 92 5.79 -5.42 -4.68
CA ALA A 92 7.06 -5.48 -5.39
C ALA A 92 8.24 -5.07 -4.49
N GLY A 93 9.26 -5.93 -4.44
CA GLY A 93 10.50 -5.70 -3.72
C GLY A 93 10.37 -5.76 -2.19
N ILE A 94 9.26 -6.29 -1.66
CA ILE A 94 9.05 -6.41 -0.20
C ILE A 94 8.80 -7.86 0.23
N GLY A 95 8.95 -8.12 1.53
CA GLY A 95 8.66 -9.41 2.14
C GLY A 95 8.57 -9.29 3.66
N GLY A 96 8.22 -10.40 4.33
CA GLY A 96 8.19 -10.50 5.78
C GLY A 96 7.30 -9.43 6.44
N ALA A 97 7.85 -8.74 7.46
CA ALA A 97 7.12 -7.74 8.24
C ALA A 97 6.62 -6.55 7.40
N THR A 98 7.34 -6.16 6.34
CA THR A 98 6.90 -5.07 5.45
C THR A 98 5.66 -5.48 4.66
N ALA A 99 5.60 -6.72 4.17
CA ALA A 99 4.44 -7.24 3.46
C ALA A 99 3.20 -7.33 4.37
N ASP A 100 3.38 -7.76 5.62
CA ASP A 100 2.31 -7.74 6.63
C ASP A 100 1.80 -6.32 6.88
N ALA A 101 2.71 -5.35 7.04
CA ALA A 101 2.32 -3.95 7.24
C ALA A 101 1.56 -3.36 6.04
N VAL A 102 1.97 -3.68 4.81
CA VAL A 102 1.24 -3.32 3.58
C VAL A 102 -0.14 -3.97 3.55
N GLY A 103 -0.24 -5.27 3.87
CA GLY A 103 -1.52 -5.98 3.96
C GLY A 103 -2.49 -5.33 4.94
N ARG A 104 -1.99 -4.92 6.12
CA ARG A 104 -2.78 -4.18 7.12
C ARG A 104 -3.19 -2.80 6.63
N ALA A 105 -2.31 -2.07 5.94
CA ALA A 105 -2.64 -0.76 5.40
C ALA A 105 -3.74 -0.86 4.34
N LEU A 106 -3.65 -1.83 3.43
CA LEU A 106 -4.71 -2.13 2.46
C LEU A 106 -6.03 -2.47 3.16
N TRP A 107 -5.98 -3.34 4.17
CA TRP A 107 -7.17 -3.71 4.96
C TRP A 107 -7.81 -2.53 5.69
N SER A 108 -7.00 -1.62 6.22
CA SER A 108 -7.45 -0.38 6.85
C SER A 108 -8.18 0.53 5.86
N VAL A 109 -7.64 0.70 4.65
CA VAL A 109 -8.31 1.46 3.58
C VAL A 109 -9.60 0.75 3.16
N ALA A 110 -9.59 -0.58 3.12
CA ALA A 110 -10.75 -1.40 2.78
C ALA A 110 -11.90 -1.30 3.78
N ARG A 111 -11.71 -0.65 4.94
CA ARG A 111 -12.81 -0.37 5.89
C ARG A 111 -13.74 0.74 5.41
N ALA A 112 -13.25 1.64 4.56
CA ALA A 112 -14.00 2.76 4.03
C ALA A 112 -14.29 2.63 2.53
N ARG A 113 -13.46 1.89 1.78
CA ARG A 113 -13.53 1.77 0.31
C ARG A 113 -13.42 0.32 -0.14
N GLN A 114 -13.81 0.04 -1.37
CA GLN A 114 -13.45 -1.23 -1.99
C GLN A 114 -11.98 -1.21 -2.41
N VAL A 115 -11.22 -2.24 -2.04
CA VAL A 115 -9.83 -2.41 -2.44
C VAL A 115 -9.68 -3.72 -3.21
N VAL A 116 -9.18 -3.63 -4.44
CA VAL A 116 -8.73 -4.77 -5.24
C VAL A 116 -7.21 -4.74 -5.26
N CYS A 117 -6.57 -5.78 -4.76
CA CYS A 117 -5.13 -5.92 -4.75
C CYS A 117 -4.75 -7.19 -5.51
N ILE A 118 -3.85 -7.06 -6.48
CA ILE A 118 -3.18 -8.21 -7.10
C ILE A 118 -1.91 -8.46 -6.29
N THR A 119 -1.71 -9.68 -5.80
CA THR A 119 -0.54 -10.01 -4.98
C THR A 119 -0.18 -11.48 -5.13
N HIS A 120 1.12 -11.76 -4.97
CA HIS A 120 1.65 -13.11 -4.83
C HIS A 120 2.10 -13.42 -3.39
N LEU A 121 2.00 -12.44 -2.47
CA LEU A 121 2.45 -12.60 -1.09
C LEU A 121 1.30 -13.09 -0.19
N PRO A 122 1.45 -14.26 0.47
CA PRO A 122 0.44 -14.76 1.39
C PRO A 122 0.22 -13.80 2.58
N GLN A 123 1.24 -13.05 2.99
CA GLN A 123 1.19 -12.05 4.06
C GLN A 123 0.24 -10.88 3.73
N ILE A 124 -0.05 -10.62 2.45
CA ILE A 124 -1.04 -9.62 2.03
C ILE A 124 -2.40 -10.29 1.82
N ALA A 125 -2.43 -11.44 1.15
CA ALA A 125 -3.65 -12.17 0.82
C ALA A 125 -4.46 -12.63 2.07
N VAL A 126 -3.81 -12.84 3.22
CA VAL A 126 -4.49 -13.19 4.47
C VAL A 126 -5.45 -12.11 4.97
N PHE A 127 -5.25 -10.85 4.61
CA PHE A 127 -6.10 -9.74 5.02
C PHE A 127 -7.34 -9.53 4.15
N ALA A 128 -7.44 -10.23 3.01
CA ALA A 128 -8.56 -10.05 2.10
C ALA A 128 -9.89 -10.54 2.70
N ASP A 129 -10.96 -9.74 2.62
CA ASP A 129 -12.31 -10.19 2.96
C ASP A 129 -12.79 -11.26 1.96
N ARG A 130 -12.42 -11.12 0.68
CA ARG A 130 -12.65 -12.07 -0.41
C ARG A 130 -11.34 -12.38 -1.10
N HIS A 131 -10.98 -13.66 -1.17
CA HIS A 131 -9.78 -14.11 -1.86
C HIS A 131 -10.17 -14.74 -3.20
N GLN A 132 -9.70 -14.15 -4.30
CA GLN A 132 -9.89 -14.66 -5.66
C GLN A 132 -8.59 -15.28 -6.15
N LEU A 133 -8.68 -16.50 -6.68
CA LEU A 133 -7.58 -17.17 -7.35
C LEU A 133 -7.72 -16.99 -8.86
N VAL A 134 -6.65 -16.52 -9.50
CA VAL A 134 -6.52 -16.48 -10.96
C VAL A 134 -5.73 -17.72 -11.39
N ASP A 135 -6.29 -18.51 -12.29
CA ASP A 135 -5.67 -19.72 -12.82
C ASP A 135 -5.69 -19.72 -14.36
N LYS A 136 -4.86 -20.56 -14.98
CA LYS A 136 -4.80 -20.74 -16.43
C LYS A 136 -5.29 -22.13 -16.80
N GLU A 137 -6.30 -22.19 -17.67
CA GLU A 137 -6.87 -23.43 -18.18
C GLU A 137 -6.66 -23.51 -19.69
N VAL A 138 -6.29 -24.68 -20.21
CA VAL A 138 -6.18 -24.91 -21.66
C VAL A 138 -7.46 -25.57 -22.16
N ALA A 139 -8.25 -24.84 -22.95
CA ALA A 139 -9.46 -25.34 -23.57
C ALA A 139 -9.36 -25.19 -25.10
N LYS A 140 -9.65 -26.27 -25.84
CA LYS A 140 -9.59 -26.28 -27.32
C LYS A 140 -8.27 -25.76 -27.89
N GLY A 141 -7.15 -26.09 -27.24
CA GLY A 141 -5.81 -25.67 -27.67
C GLY A 141 -5.47 -24.20 -27.41
N ARG A 142 -6.29 -23.46 -26.64
CA ARG A 142 -6.02 -22.07 -26.23
C ARG A 142 -5.99 -21.95 -24.72
N THR A 143 -5.08 -21.12 -24.21
CA THR A 143 -5.00 -20.80 -22.79
C THR A 143 -6.00 -19.69 -22.45
N HIS A 144 -6.87 -19.96 -21.49
CA HIS A 144 -7.84 -19.05 -20.93
C HIS A 144 -7.49 -18.78 -19.46
N SER A 145 -7.68 -17.54 -19.01
CA SER A 145 -7.56 -17.23 -17.58
C SER A 145 -8.94 -17.36 -16.93
N THR A 146 -9.00 -18.07 -15.81
CA THR A 146 -10.22 -18.22 -15.00
C THR A 146 -10.00 -17.55 -13.65
N VAL A 147 -11.08 -17.04 -13.07
CA VAL A 147 -11.08 -16.43 -11.74
C VAL A 147 -12.12 -17.13 -10.90
N ARG A 148 -11.74 -17.60 -9.70
CA ARG A 148 -12.66 -18.25 -8.78
C ARG A 148 -12.39 -17.83 -7.34
N ALA A 149 -13.45 -17.73 -6.55
CA ALA A 149 -13.31 -17.49 -5.12
C ALA A 149 -12.69 -18.71 -4.43
N VAL A 150 -11.82 -18.46 -3.44
CA VAL A 150 -11.27 -19.47 -2.54
C VAL A 150 -11.64 -19.15 -1.10
N GLU A 151 -12.34 -20.07 -0.45
CA GLU A 151 -12.88 -19.93 0.90
C GLU A 151 -12.57 -21.18 1.74
N GLY A 152 -12.66 -21.07 3.07
CA GLY A 152 -12.39 -22.17 4.00
C GLY A 152 -11.06 -22.89 3.73
N ASP A 153 -11.09 -24.21 3.65
CA ASP A 153 -9.90 -25.05 3.39
C ASP A 153 -9.26 -24.81 2.03
N ALA A 154 -10.01 -24.34 1.03
CA ALA A 154 -9.43 -23.97 -0.27
C ALA A 154 -8.56 -22.71 -0.14
N ARG A 155 -8.97 -21.75 0.70
CA ARG A 155 -8.18 -20.56 1.01
C ARG A 155 -6.89 -20.92 1.75
N VAL A 156 -6.97 -21.81 2.74
CA VAL A 156 -5.78 -22.27 3.50
C VAL A 156 -4.78 -22.98 2.56
N ARG A 157 -5.28 -23.87 1.69
CA ARG A 157 -4.43 -24.56 0.70
C ARG A 157 -3.76 -23.59 -0.27
N GLU A 158 -4.46 -22.56 -0.72
CA GLU A 158 -3.89 -21.57 -1.63
C GLU A 158 -2.81 -20.74 -0.94
N LEU A 159 -3.04 -20.29 0.29
CA LEU A 159 -2.02 -19.58 1.06
C LEU A 159 -0.80 -20.46 1.33
N ALA A 160 -0.99 -21.75 1.63
CA ALA A 160 0.09 -22.72 1.78
C ALA A 160 0.89 -22.90 0.48
N ARG A 161 0.20 -22.93 -0.68
CA ARG A 161 0.83 -22.97 -2.00
C ARG A 161 1.66 -21.72 -2.26
N LEU A 162 1.18 -20.52 -1.91
CA LEU A 162 1.93 -19.28 -2.02
C LEU A 162 3.17 -19.24 -1.09
N LEU A 163 3.09 -19.87 0.08
CA LEU A 163 4.21 -19.96 1.03
C LEU A 163 5.31 -20.93 0.59
N GLY A 164 4.95 -22.15 0.18
CA GLY A 164 5.88 -23.26 0.01
C GLY A 164 5.94 -23.85 -1.40
N GLY A 165 5.23 -23.26 -2.37
CA GLY A 165 5.05 -23.80 -3.72
C GLY A 165 4.08 -24.99 -3.79
N GLN A 166 3.91 -25.73 -2.68
CA GLN A 166 2.98 -26.84 -2.51
C GLN A 166 2.31 -26.78 -1.13
N ALA A 167 1.09 -27.31 -1.04
CA ALA A 167 0.33 -27.37 0.21
C ALA A 167 0.80 -28.53 1.12
N SER A 168 2.06 -28.49 1.57
CA SER A 168 2.58 -29.43 2.57
C SER A 168 1.92 -29.20 3.93
N GLN A 169 1.99 -30.19 4.82
CA GLN A 169 1.40 -30.07 6.16
C GLN A 169 1.94 -28.86 6.94
N VAL A 170 3.26 -28.63 6.88
CA VAL A 170 3.91 -27.48 7.52
C VAL A 170 3.44 -26.16 6.89
N ALA A 171 3.30 -26.11 5.57
CA ALA A 171 2.81 -24.90 4.89
C ALA A 171 1.34 -24.61 5.24
N LEU A 172 0.51 -25.64 5.42
CA LEU A 172 -0.88 -25.51 5.86
C LEU A 172 -0.98 -24.99 7.30
N GLU A 173 -0.12 -25.47 8.19
CA GLU A 173 -0.04 -24.98 9.57
C GLU A 173 0.34 -23.50 9.60
N HIS A 174 1.40 -23.11 8.89
CA HIS A 174 1.81 -21.71 8.79
C HIS A 174 0.74 -20.81 8.14
N ALA A 175 0.03 -21.31 7.10
CA ALA A 175 -1.08 -20.57 6.49
C ALA A 175 -2.24 -20.30 7.47
N ARG A 176 -2.56 -21.27 8.34
CA ARG A 176 -3.58 -21.09 9.37
C ARG A 176 -3.15 -20.05 10.40
N GLU A 177 -1.89 -20.11 10.84
CA GLU A 177 -1.33 -19.12 11.77
C GLU A 177 -1.41 -17.70 11.20
N LEU A 178 -1.06 -17.49 9.93
CA LEU A 178 -1.16 -16.17 9.29
C LEU A 178 -2.61 -15.66 9.24
N LEU A 179 -3.58 -16.53 8.93
CA LEU A 179 -5.00 -16.18 8.94
C LEU A 179 -5.48 -15.78 10.33
N GLU A 180 -5.08 -16.51 11.38
CA GLU A 180 -5.43 -16.18 12.76
C GLU A 180 -4.79 -14.85 13.20
N GLN A 181 -3.52 -14.62 12.86
CA GLN A 181 -2.82 -13.37 13.17
C GLN A 181 -3.44 -12.16 12.45
N ALA A 182 -3.92 -12.34 11.22
CA ALA A 182 -4.60 -11.30 10.47
C ALA A 182 -5.94 -10.90 11.11
N GLN A 183 -6.65 -11.85 11.72
CA GLN A 183 -7.94 -11.61 12.38
C GLN A 183 -7.82 -11.01 13.80
N ARG A 184 -6.64 -11.09 14.44
CA ARG A 184 -6.44 -10.52 15.78
C ARG A 184 -6.47 -8.99 15.73
N PRO A 185 -7.36 -8.32 16.50
CA PRO A 185 -7.31 -6.86 16.64
C PRO A 185 -5.97 -6.46 17.25
N GLN A 186 -5.23 -5.55 16.61
CA GLN A 186 -4.04 -4.99 17.25
C GLN A 186 -4.45 -4.17 18.47
N ARG A 187 -3.92 -4.55 19.63
CA ARG A 187 -3.80 -3.62 20.76
C ARG A 187 -2.94 -2.46 20.27
N ARG A 188 -3.54 -1.28 20.04
CA ARG A 188 -2.79 -0.05 19.75
C ARG A 188 -1.67 0.06 20.78
N GLY A 189 -0.42 0.05 20.32
CA GLY A 189 0.74 0.28 21.16
C GLY A 189 0.51 1.56 21.97
N ARG A 190 0.48 1.43 23.29
CA ARG A 190 0.38 2.57 24.21
C ARG A 190 1.59 3.45 23.89
N LYS A 191 1.34 4.66 23.37
CA LYS A 191 2.36 5.71 23.24
C LYS A 191 3.06 5.79 24.61
N PRO A 192 4.40 5.73 24.71
CA PRO A 192 5.06 5.96 25.98
C PRO A 192 4.54 7.29 26.53
N ALA A 193 4.04 7.28 27.76
CA ALA A 193 3.58 8.49 28.41
C ALA A 193 4.74 9.49 28.39
N ASP A 194 4.49 10.67 27.84
CA ASP A 194 5.42 11.79 27.87
C ASP A 194 5.92 11.94 29.31
N GLY A 195 7.22 11.76 29.50
CA GLY A 195 7.89 11.95 30.78
C GLY A 195 7.90 13.44 31.10
N THR A 196 6.79 13.96 31.61
CA THR A 196 6.74 15.30 32.19
C THR A 196 6.71 15.22 33.72
N LYS A 197 7.62 15.99 34.33
CA LYS A 197 7.81 16.31 35.76
C LYS A 197 8.74 15.32 36.50
N ALA A 198 9.83 15.74 37.14
CA ALA A 198 9.91 16.92 38.00
C ALA A 198 11.24 17.68 37.88
N ALA A 199 11.14 18.97 37.52
CA ALA A 199 11.95 20.00 38.16
C ALA A 199 11.14 20.52 39.37
N GLU A 200 11.85 21.00 40.39
CA GLU A 200 11.39 21.59 41.66
C GLU A 200 11.07 20.61 42.82
N ARG A 201 12.07 20.41 43.70
CA ARG A 201 12.09 20.84 45.11
C ARG A 201 13.22 20.16 45.88
N ASN A 202 14.34 20.87 46.05
CA ASN A 202 14.94 21.24 47.34
C ASN A 202 16.28 21.94 47.10
#